data_AF-A0A4Q9QMT7-F1
#
_entry.id   AF-A0A4Q9QMT7-F1
#
_cell.length_a   1.000
_cell.length_b   1.000
_cell.length_c   1.000
_cell.angle_alpha   90.00
_cell.angle_beta   90.00
_cell.angle_gamma   90.00
#
_symmetry.space_group_name_H-M   'P 1'
#
loop_
_entity.id
_entity.type
_entity.pdbx_description
1 polymer ?
#
loop_
_entity_poly.entity_id
_entity_poly.type
_entity_poly.pdbx_seq_one_letter_code
_entity_poly.pdbx_strand_id
1 'polypeptide(L)' 'MSDYRIVLSRNGLLLTEMSVSSARYVEVCRELRLRFPSDEGFELYIERRRELRRILEQSSQGLRLLGVEYRHEEVPQ' A
#
# COMPACT_ATOMS: atom_id res chain seq x y z
N MET A 1 -4.74 3.17 -9.32
CA MET A 1 -5.06 2.57 -8.01
C MET A 1 -3.81 2.61 -7.14
N SER A 2 -3.98 2.78 -5.84
CA SER A 2 -2.86 2.71 -4.90
C SER A 2 -2.71 1.27 -4.47
N ASP A 3 -1.67 0.62 -4.99
CA ASP A 3 -1.43 -0.82 -4.86
C ASP A 3 -0.49 -1.14 -3.69
N TYR A 4 0.15 -0.11 -3.13
CA TYR A 4 1.04 -0.21 -1.98
C TYR A 4 0.67 0.81 -0.93
N ARG A 5 0.83 0.42 0.33
CA ARG A 5 0.82 1.29 1.49
C ARG A 5 2.22 1.26 2.08
N ILE A 6 2.85 2.42 2.20
CA ILE A 6 4.16 2.58 2.82
C ILE A 6 3.95 3.32 4.13
N VAL A 7 4.46 2.74 5.21
CA VAL A 7 4.45 3.29 6.55
C VAL A 7 5.89 3.66 6.91
N LEU A 8 6.10 4.91 7.32
CA LEU A 8 7.37 5.39 7.84
C LEU A 8 7.24 5.61 9.34
N SER A 9 8.09 4.93 10.11
CA SER A 9 8.22 5.09 11.55
C SER A 9 9.66 5.46 11.93
N ARG A 10 9.83 5.97 13.16
CA ARG A 10 11.14 6.18 13.77
C ARG A 10 11.11 5.74 15.23
N ASN A 11 11.96 4.80 15.62
CA ASN A 11 12.01 4.26 16.98
C ASN A 11 10.62 3.87 17.52
N GLY A 12 9.81 3.20 16.68
CA GLY A 12 8.43 2.80 17.00
C GLY A 12 7.38 3.91 16.91
N LEU A 13 7.75 5.17 16.68
CA LEU A 13 6.79 6.26 16.46
C LEU A 13 6.38 6.32 14.98
N LEU A 14 5.08 6.19 14.71
CA LEU A 14 4.53 6.41 13.37
C LEU A 14 4.68 7.88 12.96
N LEU A 15 5.36 8.13 11.85
CA LEU A 15 5.49 9.48 11.28
C LEU A 15 4.47 9.73 10.19
N THR A 16 4.33 8.80 9.24
CA THR A 16 3.38 8.95 8.13
C THR A 16 3.01 7.62 7.50
N GLU A 17 1.89 7.65 6.78
CA GLU A 17 1.39 6.60 5.92
C GLU A 17 1.09 7.19 4.54
N MET A 18 1.50 6.49 3.48
CA MET A 18 1.23 6.90 2.12
C MET A 18 0.73 5.76 1.24
N SER A 19 -0.26 6.08 0.43
CA SER A 19 -0.81 5.21 -0.62
C SER A 19 -0.07 5.45 -1.94
N VAL A 20 0.63 4.45 -2.45
CA VAL A 20 1.50 4.55 -3.63
C VAL A 20 1.04 3.58 -4.73
N SER A 21 1.01 4.05 -5.97
CA SER A 21 0.72 3.20 -7.13
C SER A 21 1.89 2.29 -7.49
N SER A 22 1.64 1.12 -8.09
CA SER A 22 2.69 0.20 -8.53
C SER A 22 3.73 0.86 -9.44
N ALA A 23 3.30 1.82 -10.27
CA ALA A 23 4.18 2.51 -11.22
C ALA A 23 5.26 3.38 -10.55
N ARG A 24 5.02 3.83 -9.31
CA ARG A 24 5.93 4.72 -8.56
C ARG A 24 6.58 4.05 -7.34
N TYR A 25 6.12 2.86 -6.97
CA TYR A 25 6.57 2.13 -5.78
C TYR A 25 8.10 2.06 -5.65
N VAL A 26 8.78 1.58 -6.69
CA VAL A 26 10.25 1.37 -6.65
C VAL A 26 11.00 2.69 -6.46
N GLU A 27 10.57 3.75 -7.15
CA GLU A 27 11.17 5.08 -7.08
C GLU A 27 10.97 5.71 -5.70
N VAL A 28 9.73 5.66 -5.18
CA VAL A 28 9.40 6.19 -3.85
C VAL A 28 10.16 5.46 -2.75
N CYS A 29 10.21 4.12 -2.78
CA CYS A 29 10.98 3.36 -1.78
C CYS A 29 12.47 3.70 -1.81
N ARG A 30 13.04 3.91 -3.00
CA ARG A 30 14.45 4.33 -3.13
C ARG A 30 14.67 5.70 -2.51
N GLU A 31 13.84 6.68 -2.84
CA GLU A 31 13.94 8.04 -2.30
C GLU A 31 13.77 8.08 -0.78
N LEU A 32 12.82 7.30 -0.25
CA LEU A 32 12.58 7.23 1.19
C LEU A 32 13.77 6.60 1.92
N ARG A 33 14.31 5.48 1.43
CA ARG A 33 15.48 4.84 2.05
C ARG A 33 16.73 5.74 2.04
N LEU A 34 16.88 6.55 0.99
CA LEU A 34 18.00 7.51 0.90
C LEU A 34 17.88 8.62 1.96
N ARG A 35 16.66 9.10 2.22
CA ARG A 35 16.40 10.24 3.12
C ARG A 35 16.16 9.85 4.57
N PHE A 36 15.74 8.61 4.82
CA PHE A 36 15.37 8.08 6.13
C PHE A 36 16.13 6.77 6.37
N PRO A 37 17.43 6.85 6.68
CA PRO A 37 18.28 5.67 6.80
C PRO A 37 18.04 4.95 8.13
N SER A 38 18.20 3.62 8.12
CA SER A 38 17.81 2.76 9.25
C SER A 38 18.71 2.91 10.48
N ASP A 39 19.97 3.30 10.28
CA ASP A 39 20.93 3.58 11.34
C ASP A 39 20.58 4.82 12.18
N GLU A 40 19.74 5.72 11.64
CA GLU A 40 19.15 6.84 12.39
C GLU A 40 17.83 6.49 13.12
N GLY A 41 17.47 5.20 13.10
CA GLY A 41 16.29 4.64 13.75
C GLY A 41 15.01 4.73 12.92
N PHE A 42 15.11 5.02 11.61
CA PHE A 42 13.96 5.01 10.71
C PHE A 42 13.63 3.60 10.22
N GLU A 43 12.34 3.33 10.08
CA GLU A 43 11.82 2.04 9.64
C GLU A 43 10.78 2.27 8.53
N LEU A 44 10.87 1.48 7.47
CA LEU A 44 9.89 1.46 6.39
C LEU A 44 9.17 0.12 6.40
N TYR A 45 7.86 0.17 6.64
CA TYR A 45 6.98 -0.99 6.54
C TYR A 45 6.13 -0.87 5.27
N ILE A 46 6.07 -1.93 4.48
CA ILE A 46 5.45 -1.91 3.15
C ILE A 46 4.41 -3.02 3.07
N GLU A 47 3.17 -2.63 2.77
CA GLU A 47 2.09 -3.55 2.48
C GLU A 47 1.69 -3.40 1.00
N ARG A 48 1.53 -4.54 0.32
CA ARG A 48 0.92 -4.60 -1.00
C ARG A 48 -0.57 -4.90 -0.84
N ARG A 49 -1.38 -4.13 -1.55
CA ARG A 49 -2.82 -4.30 -1.61
C ARG A 49 -3.18 -5.18 -2.80
N ARG A 50 -3.73 -6.36 -2.52
CA ARG A 50 -4.16 -7.34 -3.53
C ARG A 50 -5.67 -7.44 -3.55
N GLU A 51 -6.27 -7.28 -4.73
CA GLU A 51 -7.70 -7.52 -4.92
C GLU A 51 -8.00 -9.00 -4.64
N LEU A 52 -8.95 -9.26 -3.74
CA LEU A 52 -9.42 -10.61 -3.44
C LEU A 52 -10.66 -10.97 -4.26
N ARG A 53 -11.67 -10.10 -4.19
CA ARG A 53 -12.94 -10.33 -4.86
C ARG A 53 -13.68 -9.04 -5.14
N ARG A 54 -14.56 -9.10 -6.13
CA ARG A 54 -15.54 -8.06 -6.46
C ARG A 54 -16.91 -8.49 -5.98
N ILE A 55 -17.63 -7.57 -5.37
CA ILE A 55 -19.03 -7.75 -4.99
C ILE A 55 -19.85 -7.14 -6.12
N LEU A 56 -20.62 -7.99 -6.80
CA LEU A 56 -21.43 -7.61 -7.95
C LEU A 56 -22.92 -7.74 -7.61
N GLU A 57 -23.70 -6.78 -8.07
CA GLU A 57 -25.15 -6.88 -8.15
C GLU A 57 -25.52 -7.24 -9.58
N GLN A 58 -26.39 -8.23 -9.74
CA GLN A 58 -27.00 -8.58 -11.03
C GLN A 58 -28.48 -8.21 -10.98
N SER A 59 -28.92 -7.39 -11.93
CA SER A 59 -30.31 -6.95 -12.07
C SER A 59 -30.75 -7.03 -13.53
N SER A 60 -32.03 -6.71 -13.80
CA SER A 60 -32.56 -6.57 -15.16
C SER A 60 -31.88 -5.44 -15.96
N GLN A 61 -31.20 -4.52 -15.28
CA GLN A 61 -30.40 -3.44 -15.89
C GLN A 61 -28.95 -3.85 -16.17
N GLY A 62 -28.57 -5.09 -15.82
CA GLY A 62 -27.22 -5.63 -16.03
C GLY A 62 -26.42 -5.83 -14.73
N LEU A 63 -25.09 -5.85 -14.88
CA LEU A 63 -24.13 -6.05 -13.80
C LEU A 63 -23.63 -4.71 -13.25
N ARG A 64 -23.67 -4.54 -11.93
CA ARG A 64 -23.15 -3.36 -11.22
C ARG A 64 -22.10 -3.77 -10.20
N LEU A 65 -20.96 -3.08 -10.19
CA LEU A 65 -19.94 -3.25 -9.16
C LEU A 65 -20.39 -2.52 -7.88
N LEU A 66 -20.62 -3.27 -6.80
CA LEU A 66 -20.97 -2.72 -5.50
C LEU A 66 -19.75 -2.43 -4.64
N GLY A 67 -18.70 -3.24 -4.76
CA GLY A 67 -17.50 -3.09 -3.95
C GLY A 67 -16.37 -4.00 -4.39
N VAL A 68 -15.17 -3.69 -3.90
CA VAL A 68 -13.97 -4.49 -4.10
C VAL A 68 -13.33 -4.73 -2.75
N GLU A 69 -13.12 -5.99 -2.40
CA GLU A 69 -12.41 -6.38 -1.19
C GLU A 69 -10.93 -6.60 -1.49
N TYR A 70 -10.09 -6.10 -0.59
CA TYR A 70 -8.64 -6.17 -0.72
C TYR A 70 -8.02 -6.84 0.49
N ARG A 71 -6.92 -7.55 0.27
CA ARG A 71 -6.00 -8.01 1.31
C ARG A 71 -4.76 -7.13 1.30
N HIS A 72 -4.24 -6.83 2.48
CA HIS A 72 -2.90 -6.25 2.64
C HIS A 72 -1.95 -7.41 2.94
N GLU A 73 -0.91 -7.53 2.11
CA GLU A 73 0.13 -8.54 2.24
C GLU A 73 1.46 -7.80 2.46
N GLU A 74 2.18 -8.15 3.51
CA GLU A 74 3.50 -7.57 3.75
C GLU A 74 4.45 -7.89 2.61
N VAL A 75 5.22 -6.90 2.16
CA VAL A 75 6.24 -7.07 1.14
C VAL A 75 7.58 -7.34 1.84
N PRO A 76 8.22 -8.50 1.62
CA PRO A 76 9.56 -8.78 2.16
C PRO A 76 10.55 -7.70 1.72
N GLN A 77 11.39 -7.24 2.64
CA GLN A 77 12.39 -6.19 2.40
C GLN A 77 13.59 -6.65 1.58
#